data_AF-A0A7C3KXV3-F1
#
_entry.id   AF-A0A7C3KXV3-F1
#
_cell.length_a   1.000
_cell.length_b   1.000
_cell.length_c   1.000
_cell.angle_alpha   90.00
_cell.angle_beta   90.00
_cell.angle_gamma   90.00
#
_symmetry.space_group_name_H-M   'P 1'
#
loop_
_entity.id
_entity.type
_entity.pdbx_description
1 polymer ?
#
loop_
_entity_poly.entity_id
_entity_poly.type
_entity_poly.pdbx_seq_one_letter_code
_entity_poly.pdbx_strand_id
1 'polypeptide(L)'
;MRPLPQDRMTARQRVEATLRGEKPDRVPIFDLIQNIELIEYVTGETLTPANGLDLLCRTIGERLDLTRGIAAPSEEKYFRDEHGFVYKQ
;
A
#
# COMPACT_ATOMS: atom_id res chain seq x y z
N MET A 1 4.68 -3.03 11.22
CA MET A 1 5.06 -3.83 10.04
C MET A 1 5.20 -5.28 10.46
N ARG A 2 4.46 -6.18 9.82
CA ARG A 2 4.42 -7.59 10.21
C ARG A 2 5.79 -8.26 9.99
N PRO A 3 6.33 -8.98 11.00
CA PRO A 3 7.48 -9.85 10.79
C PRO A 3 7.04 -11.14 10.08
N LEU A 4 7.77 -11.53 9.02
CA LEU A 4 7.64 -12.87 8.43
C LEU A 4 8.53 -13.88 9.18
N PRO A 5 8.23 -15.19 9.15
CA PRO A 5 8.96 -16.20 9.94
C PRO A 5 10.47 -16.26 9.71
N GLN A 6 10.95 -15.76 8.56
CA GLN A 6 12.36 -15.77 8.17
C GLN A 6 13.00 -14.38 8.21
N ASP A 7 12.24 -13.35 8.60
CA ASP A 7 12.76 -11.99 8.67
C ASP A 7 13.80 -11.90 9.79
N ARG A 8 14.99 -11.39 9.43
CA ARG A 8 16.09 -11.07 10.35
C ARG A 8 16.28 -9.57 10.50
N MET A 9 15.58 -8.78 9.68
CA MET A 9 15.54 -7.33 9.69
C MET A 9 14.09 -6.85 9.85
N THR A 10 13.92 -5.70 10.50
CA THR A 10 12.70 -4.92 10.34
C THR A 10 12.60 -4.40 8.91
N ALA A 11 11.39 -4.07 8.46
CA ALA A 11 11.18 -3.42 7.18
C ALA A 11 12.05 -2.16 6.97
N ARG A 12 12.20 -1.33 8.02
CA ARG A 12 13.09 -0.17 7.97
C ARG A 12 14.55 -0.57 7.73
N GLN A 13 15.09 -1.50 8.52
CA GLN A 13 16.47 -1.98 8.35
C GLN A 13 16.70 -2.55 6.95
N ARG A 14 15.72 -3.30 6.42
CA ARG A 14 15.76 -3.89 5.07
C ARG A 14 15.82 -2.84 3.97
N VAL A 15 14.97 -1.81 4.07
CA VAL A 15 14.95 -0.68 3.13
C VAL A 15 16.27 0.10 3.20
N GLU A 16 16.73 0.43 4.40
CA GLU A 16 17.97 1.18 4.58
C GLU A 16 19.21 0.40 4.11
N ALA A 17 19.28 -0.92 4.34
CA ALA A 17 20.34 -1.78 3.81
C ALA A 17 20.37 -1.74 2.27
N THR A 18 19.19 -1.84 1.65
CA THR A 18 19.06 -1.74 0.18
C THR A 18 19.55 -0.39 -0.34
N LEU A 19 19.18 0.72 0.31
CA LEU A 19 19.61 2.06 -0.07
C LEU A 19 21.13 2.28 0.09
N ARG A 20 21.78 1.56 1.00
CA ARG A 20 23.24 1.57 1.17
C ARG A 20 23.98 0.62 0.21
N GLY A 21 23.27 -0.17 -0.60
CA GLY A 21 23.87 -1.20 -1.45
C GLY A 21 24.33 -2.45 -0.68
N GLU A 22 23.87 -2.62 0.57
CA GLU A 22 24.10 -3.81 1.38
C GLU A 22 23.12 -4.93 0.98
N LYS A 23 23.44 -6.18 1.32
CA LYS A 23 22.52 -7.32 1.10
C LYS A 23 21.47 -7.36 2.21
N PRO A 24 20.18 -7.12 1.94
CA PRO A 24 19.12 -7.31 2.93
C PRO A 24 18.86 -8.80 3.19
N ASP A 25 18.11 -9.11 4.26
CA ASP A 25 17.69 -10.48 4.60
C ASP A 25 16.74 -11.09 3.56
N ARG A 26 15.95 -10.26 2.88
CA ARG A 26 15.18 -10.55 1.66
C ARG A 26 14.98 -9.27 0.86
N VAL A 27 14.49 -9.40 -0.38
CA VAL A 27 14.09 -8.24 -1.18
C VAL A 27 12.96 -7.48 -0.46
N PRO A 28 13.08 -6.15 -0.25
CA PRO A 28 11.99 -5.35 0.32
C PRO A 28 10.81 -5.28 -0.66
N ILE A 29 9.59 -5.36 -0.12
CA ILE A 29 8.35 -5.24 -0.87
C ILE A 29 7.93 -3.77 -0.85
N PHE A 30 7.87 -3.18 -2.04
CA PHE A 30 7.41 -1.83 -2.27
C PHE A 30 6.24 -1.87 -3.24
N ASP A 31 5.12 -1.25 -2.86
CA ASP A 31 3.95 -1.14 -3.74
C ASP A 31 3.04 0.04 -3.35
N LEU A 32 2.06 0.34 -4.20
CA LEU A 32 0.91 1.21 -3.95
C LEU A 32 -0.36 0.36 -3.98
N ILE A 33 -0.93 0.08 -2.81
CA ILE A 33 -2.13 -0.75 -2.70
C ILE A 33 -3.37 0.07 -3.07
N GLN A 34 -4.06 -0.31 -4.14
CA GLN A 34 -5.37 0.24 -4.54
C GLN A 34 -6.44 -0.84 -4.73
N ASN A 35 -6.07 -2.13 -4.66
CA ASN A 35 -7.00 -3.23 -4.83
C ASN A 35 -7.90 -3.37 -3.58
N ILE A 36 -9.21 -3.19 -3.77
CA ILE A 36 -10.20 -3.21 -2.68
C ILE A 36 -10.28 -4.61 -2.07
N GLU A 37 -10.33 -5.67 -2.89
CA GLU A 37 -10.48 -7.04 -2.43
C GLU A 37 -9.31 -7.48 -1.54
N LEU A 38 -8.09 -7.03 -1.85
CA LEU A 38 -6.89 -7.26 -1.05
C LEU A 38 -7.01 -6.55 0.30
N ILE A 39 -7.46 -5.29 0.31
CA ILE A 39 -7.61 -4.55 1.56
C ILE A 39 -8.62 -5.27 2.46
N GLU A 40 -9.79 -5.62 1.94
CA GLU A 40 -10.83 -6.31 2.70
C GLU A 40 -10.40 -7.71 3.16
N TYR A 41 -9.68 -8.45 2.31
CA TYR A 41 -9.12 -9.76 2.66
C TYR A 41 -8.11 -9.66 3.81
N VAL A 42 -7.27 -8.62 3.83
CA VAL A 42 -6.23 -8.45 4.84
C VAL A 42 -6.81 -7.94 6.17
N THR A 43 -7.75 -7.02 6.12
CA THR A 43 -8.34 -6.43 7.33
C THR A 43 -9.50 -7.27 7.89
N GLY A 44 -10.15 -8.08 7.06
CA GLY A 44 -11.39 -8.76 7.41
C GLY A 44 -12.60 -7.83 7.49
N GLU A 45 -12.49 -6.60 6.97
CA GLU A 45 -13.50 -5.56 7.05
C GLU A 45 -13.88 -5.06 5.66
N THR A 46 -15.18 -4.79 5.45
CA THR A 46 -15.66 -4.15 4.22
C THR A 46 -15.16 -2.71 4.12
N LEU A 47 -14.64 -2.34 2.96
CA LEU A 47 -14.13 -1.01 2.69
C LEU A 47 -15.26 -0.03 2.43
N THR A 48 -15.16 1.12 3.07
CA THR A 48 -16.06 2.26 2.90
C THR A 48 -15.24 3.55 2.79
N PRO A 49 -15.80 4.64 2.24
CA PRO A 49 -15.12 5.93 2.22
C PRO A 49 -14.71 6.42 3.62
N ALA A 50 -15.47 6.06 4.66
CA ALA A 50 -15.22 6.50 6.03
C ALA A 50 -14.04 5.77 6.70
N ASN A 51 -13.80 4.48 6.37
CA ASN A 51 -12.73 3.68 6.95
C ASN A 51 -11.54 3.43 6.01
N GLY A 52 -11.64 3.79 4.72
CA GLY A 52 -10.69 3.39 3.69
C GLY A 52 -9.24 3.76 3.97
N LEU A 53 -8.98 4.93 4.57
CA LEU A 53 -7.63 5.35 4.94
C LEU A 53 -7.04 4.47 6.05
N ASP A 54 -7.83 4.15 7.07
CA ASP A 54 -7.40 3.27 8.15
C ASP A 54 -7.11 1.86 7.64
N LEU A 55 -8.06 1.29 6.87
CA LEU A 55 -7.92 -0.05 6.30
C LEU A 55 -6.67 -0.14 5.41
N LEU A 56 -6.45 0.87 4.55
CA LEU A 56 -5.27 0.93 3.70
C LEU A 56 -3.98 0.99 4.52
N CYS A 57 -3.91 1.84 5.54
CA CYS A 57 -2.72 1.96 6.40
C CYS A 57 -2.40 0.64 7.10
N ARG A 58 -3.42 -0.07 7.59
CA ARG A 58 -3.25 -1.41 8.19
C ARG A 58 -2.74 -2.42 7.17
N THR A 59 -3.33 -2.47 5.98
CA THR A 59 -2.90 -3.37 4.92
C THR A 59 -1.45 -3.08 4.49
N ILE A 60 -1.05 -1.81 4.35
CA ILE A 60 0.35 -1.40 4.10
C ILE A 60 1.25 -1.94 5.22
N GLY A 61 0.86 -1.72 6.48
CA GLY A 61 1.62 -2.21 7.63
C GLY A 61 1.76 -3.74 7.66
N GLU A 62 0.78 -4.49 7.17
CA GLU A 62 0.81 -5.95 7.15
C GLU A 62 1.55 -6.53 5.95
N ARG A 63 1.60 -5.81 4.81
CA ARG A 63 2.00 -6.38 3.52
C ARG A 63 3.24 -5.75 2.89
N LEU A 64 3.58 -4.51 3.22
CA LEU A 64 4.67 -3.77 2.58
C LEU A 64 5.78 -3.40 3.56
N ASP A 65 7.00 -3.28 3.04
CA ASP A 65 8.13 -2.71 3.77
C ASP A 65 8.21 -1.19 3.60
N LEU A 66 7.71 -0.70 2.46
CA LEU A 66 7.68 0.72 2.10
C LEU A 66 6.54 0.97 1.11
N THR A 67 5.97 2.17 1.15
CA THR A 67 5.14 2.70 0.09
C THR A 67 5.51 4.15 -0.18
N ARG A 68 5.31 4.63 -1.42
CA ARG A 68 5.60 6.03 -1.78
C ARG A 68 4.45 6.97 -1.42
N GLY A 69 3.22 6.47 -1.40
CA GLY A 69 2.04 7.30 -1.21
C GLY A 69 0.89 6.51 -0.60
N ILE A 70 0.07 7.20 0.17
CA ILE A 70 -1.12 6.65 0.79
C ILE A 70 -2.31 7.40 0.18
N ALA A 71 -3.11 6.69 -0.60
CA ALA A 71 -4.31 7.21 -1.23
C ALA A 71 -5.41 6.14 -1.09
N ALA A 72 -6.33 6.37 -0.14
CA ALA A 72 -7.45 5.47 0.07
C ALA A 72 -8.30 5.37 -1.20
N PRO A 73 -8.85 4.18 -1.52
CA PRO A 73 -9.84 4.05 -2.59
C PRO A 73 -10.97 5.06 -2.40
N SER A 74 -11.32 5.77 -3.47
CA SER A 74 -12.39 6.75 -3.50
C SER A 74 -13.57 6.22 -4.31
N GLU A 75 -14.72 6.88 -4.18
CA GLU A 75 -15.86 6.66 -5.06
C GLU A 75 -15.47 6.90 -6.52
N GLU A 76 -16.03 6.09 -7.43
CA GLU A 76 -15.81 6.27 -8.86
C GLU A 76 -16.35 7.63 -9.31
N LYS A 77 -15.47 8.44 -9.93
CA LYS A 77 -15.84 9.75 -10.44
C LYS A 77 -15.39 9.92 -11.87
N TYR A 78 -16.25 10.56 -12.66
CA TYR A 78 -15.95 10.93 -14.04
C TYR A 78 -15.75 12.44 -14.12
N PHE A 79 -14.59 12.86 -14.58
CA PHE A 79 -14.26 14.27 -14.80
C PHE A 79 -14.19 14.54 -16.29
N ARG A 80 -14.85 15.59 -16.78
CA ARG A 80 -14.71 16.04 -18.16
C ARG A 80 -13.99 17.37 -18.19
N ASP A 81 -12.93 17.48 -18.98
CA ASP A 81 -12.21 18.74 -19.15
C ASP A 81 -12.80 19.60 -20.30
N GLU A 82 -12.28 20.82 -20.42
CA GLU A 82 -12.68 21.81 -21.44
C GLU A 82 -12.35 21.36 -22.88
N HIS A 83 -11.46 20.39 -23.05
CA HIS A 83 -11.09 19.81 -24.34
C HIS A 83 -11.92 18.56 -24.68
N GLY A 84 -12.81 18.15 -23.78
CA GLY A 84 -13.74 17.05 -23.97
C GLY A 84 -13.20 15.68 -23.57
N PHE A 85 -12.01 15.58 -22.96
CA PHE A 85 -11.51 14.31 -22.40
C PHE A 85 -12.28 13.94 -21.14
N VAL A 86 -12.51 12.63 -20.96
CA VAL A 86 -13.19 12.07 -19.79
C VAL A 86 -12.19 11.22 -19.00
N TYR A 87 -11.98 11.57 -17.74
CA TYR A 87 -11.11 10.87 -16.81
C TYR A 87 -11.96 10.07 -15.82
N LYS A 88 -11.57 8.81 -15.58
CA LYS A 88 -12.09 8.01 -14.48
C LYS A 88 -11.12 8.08 -13.31
N GLN A 89 -11.63 8.44 -12.13
CA GLN A 89 -10.96 8.33 -10.84
C GLN A 89 -11.56 7.19 -10.06
#